data_AF-A0A411YJC3-F1
#
_entry.id   AF-A0A411YJC3-F1
#
_cell.length_a   1.000
_cell.length_b   1.000
_cell.length_c   1.000
_cell.angle_alpha   90.00
_cell.angle_beta   90.00
_cell.angle_gamma   90.00
#
_symmetry.space_group_name_H-M   'P 1'
#
loop_
_entity.id
_entity.type
_entity.pdbx_description
1 polymer ?
#
loop_
_entity_poly.entity_id
_entity_poly.type
_entity_poly.pdbx_seq_one_letter_code
_entity_poly.pdbx_strand_id
1 'polypeptide(L)'
;MTSPTAAPQPQAGGRHLAGVDDAAVVRTTALRKTHVLARQVVELREIGLVSGEPGLGKFAVFDACYRDTLERTRQRIDRDGATEAVLRTLLADEIADTATQAELATRVRAVQAACFTRGTLASLDLYELLAAQPAAPRRAVRDPRTWTALRAYRPPHRALVCALTAAGLAIDDLRSLTLADADPDGRYVTGAHGPMEMPTGSEPFLRAKRLRRLTHGATDTDPLLTDPRGQPLGQRAAATALGDATRELGVPLLNGQAVRRQPADRRWLAGRGFALTNLGSSKAA
;
A
#
# COMPACT_ATOMS: atom_id res chain seq x y z
N MET A 1 53.86 45.99 50.78
CA MET A 1 52.70 45.64 49.94
C MET A 1 53.22 45.40 48.53
N THR A 2 52.96 44.20 48.01
CA THR A 2 52.97 43.77 46.58
C THR A 2 54.21 44.04 45.71
N SER A 3 55.08 43.02 45.64
CA SER A 3 55.85 42.59 44.45
C SER A 3 54.92 42.13 43.30
N PRO A 4 55.40 41.62 42.15
CA PRO A 4 56.73 41.71 41.47
C PRO A 4 56.61 42.19 40.00
N THR A 5 57.62 42.84 39.41
CA THR A 5 58.81 42.30 38.70
C THR A 5 58.53 41.69 37.32
N ALA A 6 59.06 42.38 36.31
CA ALA A 6 59.05 42.04 34.90
C ALA A 6 60.28 41.22 34.45
N ALA A 7 60.21 40.75 33.20
CA ALA A 7 61.25 40.21 32.30
C ALA A 7 61.38 38.66 32.25
N PRO A 8 61.99 38.04 31.21
CA PRO A 8 62.24 38.44 29.80
C PRO A 8 61.85 37.33 28.76
N GLN A 9 61.94 37.62 27.45
CA GLN A 9 61.99 36.62 26.34
C GLN A 9 63.33 35.83 26.38
N PRO A 10 63.48 34.54 25.94
CA PRO A 10 63.51 34.17 24.50
C PRO A 10 63.26 32.68 24.07
N GLN A 11 63.11 32.49 22.75
CA GLN A 11 63.56 31.37 21.87
C GLN A 11 63.01 29.91 21.95
N ALA A 12 63.13 29.28 20.78
CA ALA A 12 62.44 28.09 20.28
C ALA A 12 63.03 26.73 20.72
N GLY A 13 62.18 25.70 20.77
CA GLY A 13 62.55 24.29 20.92
C GLY A 13 61.37 23.38 20.59
N GLY A 14 61.54 22.47 19.63
CA GLY A 14 60.46 21.67 19.04
C GLY A 14 60.13 20.33 19.72
N ARG A 15 59.27 19.58 19.01
CA ARG A 15 58.71 18.22 19.26
C ARG A 15 57.61 18.21 20.34
N HIS A 16 56.43 17.63 20.14
CA HIS A 16 56.12 16.36 19.48
C HIS A 16 54.68 16.38 18.92
N LEU A 17 54.51 15.97 17.65
CA LEU A 17 53.26 15.41 17.15
C LEU A 17 53.03 14.07 17.87
N ALA A 18 51.96 13.98 18.65
CA ALA A 18 51.48 12.72 19.20
C ALA A 18 49.94 12.75 19.27
N GLY A 19 49.32 11.92 18.42
CA GLY A 19 48.01 11.32 18.69
C GLY A 19 46.78 12.22 18.58
N VAL A 20 46.51 12.78 17.39
CA VAL A 20 45.11 12.98 17.00
C VAL A 20 44.58 11.60 16.62
N ASP A 21 43.70 11.07 17.45
CA ASP A 21 42.96 9.84 17.20
C ASP A 21 42.22 9.95 15.84
N ASP A 22 42.77 9.32 14.80
CA ASP A 22 42.11 9.19 13.49
C ASP A 22 40.75 8.46 13.62
N ALA A 23 40.54 7.71 14.71
CA ALA A 23 39.26 7.11 15.06
C ALA A 23 38.18 8.12 15.51
N ALA A 24 38.58 9.28 16.04
CA ALA A 24 37.64 10.31 16.49
C ALA A 24 37.13 11.16 15.31
N VAL A 25 37.99 11.49 14.35
CA VAL A 25 37.65 12.33 13.20
C VAL A 25 36.75 11.60 12.19
N VAL A 26 36.93 10.29 12.02
CA VAL A 26 36.10 9.46 11.14
C VAL A 26 34.70 9.23 11.72
N ARG A 27 34.56 9.08 13.05
CA ARG A 27 33.24 8.93 13.71
C ARG A 27 32.40 10.19 13.62
N THR A 28 32.98 11.38 13.75
CA THR A 28 32.24 12.64 13.60
C THR A 28 31.76 12.91 12.18
N THR A 29 32.48 12.45 11.17
CA THR A 29 32.12 12.69 9.76
C THR A 29 31.06 11.70 9.27
N ALA A 30 31.16 10.43 9.70
CA ALA A 30 30.13 9.43 9.46
C ALA A 30 28.82 9.81 10.16
N LEU A 31 28.86 10.19 11.44
CA LEU A 31 27.69 10.68 12.18
C LEU A 31 27.09 11.95 11.58
N ARG A 32 27.91 12.89 11.07
CA ARG A 32 27.40 14.08 10.35
C ARG A 32 26.71 13.70 9.05
N LYS A 33 27.23 12.75 8.27
CA LYS A 33 26.55 12.24 7.07
C LYS A 33 25.27 11.48 7.42
N THR A 34 25.24 10.69 8.51
CA THR A 34 24.00 10.05 8.99
C THR A 34 22.99 11.07 9.47
N HIS A 35 23.42 12.17 10.12
CA HIS A 35 22.54 13.25 10.55
C HIS A 35 22.01 14.08 9.37
N VAL A 36 22.82 14.29 8.32
CA VAL A 36 22.41 14.99 7.09
C VAL A 36 21.45 14.11 6.25
N LEU A 37 21.72 12.81 6.15
CA LEU A 37 20.82 11.84 5.51
C LEU A 37 19.54 11.64 6.33
N ALA A 38 19.63 11.59 7.66
CA ALA A 38 18.45 11.55 8.54
C ALA A 38 17.63 12.84 8.45
N ARG A 39 18.28 14.01 8.26
CA ARG A 39 17.60 15.28 7.96
C ARG A 39 16.95 15.31 6.57
N GLN A 40 17.53 14.62 5.58
CA GLN A 40 16.94 14.48 4.25
C GLN A 40 15.80 13.44 4.22
N VAL A 41 15.84 12.43 5.10
CA VAL A 41 14.81 11.40 5.23
C VAL A 41 13.64 11.86 6.12
N VAL A 42 13.90 12.78 7.04
CA VAL A 42 12.91 13.34 7.97
C VAL A 42 13.02 14.86 7.96
N GLU A 43 12.36 15.52 7.01
CA GLU A 43 12.05 16.93 7.21
C GLU A 43 11.10 17.04 8.40
N LEU A 44 11.54 17.71 9.46
CA LEU A 44 10.82 17.97 10.72
C LEU A 44 9.48 18.76 10.55
N ARG A 45 9.00 18.94 9.32
CA ARG A 45 7.64 19.40 9.01
C ARG A 45 6.62 18.25 8.93
N GLU A 46 7.07 16.99 8.89
CA GLU A 46 6.22 15.79 8.75
C GLU A 46 5.40 15.40 10.01
N ILE A 47 5.57 16.09 11.14
CA ILE A 47 4.77 15.83 12.36
C ILE A 47 3.38 16.54 12.30
N GLY A 48 3.14 17.38 11.28
CA GLY A 48 1.96 18.24 11.20
C GLY A 48 0.72 17.71 10.46
N LEU A 49 0.63 16.42 10.10
CA LEU A 49 -0.47 15.88 9.30
C LEU A 49 -1.42 14.91 10.04
N VAL A 50 -1.40 14.91 11.37
CA VAL A 50 -2.37 14.18 12.22
C VAL A 50 -3.12 15.18 13.10
N SER A 51 -3.95 16.03 12.49
CA SER A 51 -4.90 16.85 13.25
C SER A 51 -6.22 16.10 13.44
N GLY A 52 -6.35 15.49 14.62
CA GLY A 52 -7.61 14.93 15.11
C GLY A 52 -7.39 14.38 16.51
N GLU A 53 -7.58 15.24 17.52
CA GLU A 53 -7.51 15.05 18.98
C GLU A 53 -6.47 14.07 19.58
N PRO A 54 -5.69 14.50 20.59
CA PRO A 54 -4.65 13.69 21.22
C PRO A 54 -5.26 12.61 22.14
N GLY A 55 -5.61 11.47 21.54
CA GLY A 55 -5.88 10.23 22.27
C GLY A 55 -4.65 9.32 22.24
N LEU A 56 -4.10 8.99 23.41
CA LEU A 56 -2.98 8.04 23.61
C LEU A 56 -3.16 6.70 22.87
N GLY A 57 -4.40 6.30 22.53
CA GLY A 57 -4.70 5.09 21.77
C GLY A 57 -4.33 5.13 20.27
N LYS A 58 -4.27 6.30 19.64
CA LYS A 58 -3.96 6.40 18.20
C LYS A 58 -2.48 6.11 17.91
N PHE A 59 -1.58 6.59 18.77
CA PHE A 59 -0.14 6.33 18.64
C PHE A 59 0.20 4.86 18.85
N ALA A 60 -0.49 4.17 19.77
CA ALA A 60 -0.28 2.74 19.99
C ALA A 60 -0.62 1.89 18.76
N VAL A 61 -1.66 2.26 18.01
CA VAL A 61 -2.04 1.56 16.76
C VAL A 61 -1.00 1.77 15.66
N PHE A 62 -0.50 3.01 15.47
CA PHE A 62 0.55 3.28 14.50
C PHE A 62 1.88 2.62 14.88
N ASP A 63 2.25 2.63 16.15
CA ASP A 63 3.47 1.99 16.63
C ASP A 63 3.42 0.46 16.49
N ALA A 64 2.27 -0.16 16.78
CA ALA A 64 2.06 -1.58 16.53
C ALA A 64 2.15 -1.91 15.03
N CYS A 65 1.51 -1.11 14.17
CA CYS A 65 1.59 -1.26 12.72
C CYS A 65 3.04 -1.12 12.21
N TYR A 66 3.78 -0.13 12.72
CA TYR A 66 5.17 0.09 12.36
C TYR A 66 6.04 -1.11 12.75
N ARG A 67 5.92 -1.58 13.99
CA ARG A 67 6.72 -2.70 14.51
C ARG A 67 6.43 -4.00 13.77
N ASP A 68 5.16 -4.30 13.50
CA ASP A 68 4.77 -5.49 12.74
C ASP A 68 5.33 -5.47 11.31
N THR A 69 5.12 -4.36 10.58
CA THR A 69 5.64 -4.24 9.21
C THR A 69 7.16 -4.26 9.16
N LEU A 70 7.85 -3.62 10.13
CA LEU A 70 9.31 -3.65 10.24
C LEU A 70 9.82 -5.09 10.37
N GLU A 71 9.21 -5.87 11.27
CA GLU A 71 9.63 -7.24 11.54
C GLU A 71 9.32 -8.18 10.37
N ARG A 72 8.10 -8.09 9.79
CA ARG A 72 7.74 -8.85 8.57
C ARG A 72 8.69 -8.54 7.42
N THR A 73 9.06 -7.27 7.25
CA THR A 73 10.00 -6.84 6.20
C THR A 73 11.40 -7.40 6.42
N ARG A 74 11.91 -7.35 7.66
CA ARG A 74 13.21 -7.93 7.99
C ARG A 74 13.25 -9.42 7.69
N GLN A 75 12.25 -10.16 8.14
CA GLN A 75 12.16 -11.60 7.90
C GLN A 75 12.12 -11.93 6.40
N ARG A 76 11.44 -11.11 5.60
CA ARG A 76 11.41 -11.28 4.14
C ARG A 76 12.76 -10.98 3.50
N ILE A 77 13.41 -9.87 3.89
CA ILE A 77 14.74 -9.50 3.41
C ILE A 77 15.78 -10.57 3.79
N ASP A 78 15.70 -11.14 4.99
CA ASP A 78 16.63 -12.18 5.45
C ASP A 78 16.47 -13.48 4.65
N ARG A 79 15.23 -13.79 4.25
CA ARG A 79 14.91 -14.99 3.48
C ARG A 79 15.26 -14.86 2.00
N ASP A 80 14.89 -13.74 1.38
CA ASP A 80 14.88 -13.59 -0.08
C ASP A 80 15.90 -12.56 -0.59
N GLY A 81 16.61 -11.88 0.31
CA GLY A 81 17.53 -10.80 0.02
C GLY A 81 16.85 -9.44 -0.16
N ALA A 82 17.60 -8.35 0.11
CA ALA A 82 17.17 -6.99 -0.16
C ALA A 82 17.34 -6.66 -1.65
N THR A 83 16.55 -7.29 -2.51
CA THR A 83 16.52 -6.97 -3.94
C THR A 83 15.37 -6.01 -4.26
N GLU A 84 15.53 -5.25 -5.34
CA GLU A 84 14.47 -4.37 -5.83
C GLU A 84 13.17 -5.14 -6.13
N ALA A 85 13.25 -6.35 -6.68
CA ALA A 85 12.07 -7.17 -6.96
C ALA A 85 11.30 -7.58 -5.69
N VAL A 86 12.03 -7.96 -4.63
CA VAL A 86 11.45 -8.31 -3.33
C VAL A 86 10.76 -7.10 -2.71
N LEU A 87 11.44 -5.95 -2.67
CA LEU A 87 10.90 -4.72 -2.06
C LEU A 87 9.72 -4.14 -2.85
N ARG A 88 9.74 -4.22 -4.18
CA ARG A 88 8.60 -3.82 -5.01
C ARG A 88 7.37 -4.67 -4.72
N THR A 89 7.55 -5.99 -4.57
CA THR A 89 6.46 -6.91 -4.22
C THR A 89 5.91 -6.61 -2.84
N LEU A 90 6.80 -6.40 -1.87
CA LEU A 90 6.42 -6.08 -0.50
C LEU A 90 5.66 -4.76 -0.42
N LEU A 91 6.16 -3.70 -1.08
CA LEU A 91 5.46 -2.42 -1.14
C LEU A 91 4.08 -2.57 -1.81
N ALA A 92 3.96 -3.36 -2.88
CA ALA A 92 2.68 -3.63 -3.53
C ALA A 92 1.67 -4.25 -2.56
N ASP A 93 2.11 -5.21 -1.75
CA ASP A 93 1.28 -5.89 -0.76
C ASP A 93 0.89 -4.94 0.38
N GLU A 94 1.84 -4.18 0.92
CA GLU A 94 1.54 -3.18 1.96
C GLU A 94 0.55 -2.13 1.46
N ILE A 95 0.71 -1.64 0.22
CA ILE A 95 -0.21 -0.70 -0.42
C ILE A 95 -1.61 -1.29 -0.55
N ALA A 96 -1.71 -2.55 -0.98
CA ALA A 96 -2.99 -3.21 -1.17
C ALA A 96 -3.74 -3.47 0.15
N ASP A 97 -3.03 -3.64 1.26
CA ASP A 97 -3.59 -3.99 2.57
C ASP A 97 -3.85 -2.78 3.49
N THR A 98 -3.55 -1.55 3.03
CA THR A 98 -3.58 -0.34 3.86
C THR A 98 -4.87 0.48 3.72
N ALA A 99 -5.59 0.78 4.80
CA ALA A 99 -6.84 1.55 4.68
C ALA A 99 -6.66 3.07 4.52
N THR A 100 -5.56 3.63 5.02
CA THR A 100 -5.39 5.08 5.12
C THR A 100 -4.01 5.52 4.67
N GLN A 101 -3.91 6.76 4.19
CA GLN A 101 -2.63 7.36 3.83
C GLN A 101 -1.65 7.38 5.02
N ALA A 102 -2.12 7.61 6.25
CA ALA A 102 -1.28 7.61 7.45
C ALA A 102 -0.72 6.21 7.76
N GLU A 103 -1.56 5.18 7.65
CA GLU A 103 -1.11 3.79 7.79
C GLU A 103 -0.12 3.43 6.69
N LEU A 104 -0.28 3.95 5.47
CA LEU A 104 0.63 3.67 4.36
C LEU A 104 1.98 4.31 4.61
N ALA A 105 2.00 5.59 4.95
CA ALA A 105 3.23 6.29 5.30
C ALA A 105 3.97 5.54 6.41
N THR A 106 3.25 5.09 7.44
CA THR A 106 3.82 4.29 8.54
C THR A 106 4.47 3.00 8.06
N ARG A 107 3.77 2.21 7.24
CA ARG A 107 4.27 0.93 6.69
C ARG A 107 5.46 1.16 5.77
N VAL A 108 5.40 2.17 4.90
CA VAL A 108 6.49 2.53 4.00
C VAL A 108 7.75 2.95 4.79
N ARG A 109 7.60 3.76 5.84
CA ARG A 109 8.73 4.12 6.72
C ARG A 109 9.30 2.90 7.44
N ALA A 110 8.46 1.95 7.86
CA ALA A 110 8.92 0.69 8.44
C ALA A 110 9.74 -0.15 7.45
N VAL A 111 9.32 -0.21 6.17
CA VAL A 111 10.07 -0.87 5.10
C VAL A 111 11.44 -0.21 4.89
N GLN A 112 11.47 1.13 4.79
CA GLN A 112 12.73 1.88 4.65
C GLN A 112 13.68 1.62 5.82
N ALA A 113 13.17 1.60 7.05
CA ALA A 113 13.96 1.31 8.24
C ALA A 113 14.49 -0.13 8.25
N ALA A 114 13.68 -1.12 7.83
CA ALA A 114 14.12 -2.50 7.68
C ALA A 114 15.28 -2.62 6.69
N CYS A 115 15.14 -2.04 5.49
CA CYS A 115 16.19 -1.98 4.48
C CYS A 115 17.47 -1.35 5.04
N PHE A 116 17.34 -0.21 5.73
CA PHE A 116 18.48 0.50 6.30
C PHE A 116 19.23 -0.34 7.32
N THR A 117 18.51 -1.06 8.20
CA THR A 117 19.13 -1.98 9.16
C THR A 117 19.84 -3.17 8.52
N ARG A 118 19.61 -3.41 7.23
CA ARG A 118 20.26 -4.44 6.41
C ARG A 118 21.23 -3.86 5.38
N GLY A 119 21.64 -2.60 5.53
CA GLY A 119 22.67 -1.97 4.69
C GLY A 119 22.19 -1.51 3.32
N THR A 120 20.87 -1.36 3.11
CA THR A 120 20.28 -0.86 1.87
C THR A 120 19.43 0.38 2.12
N LEU A 121 19.51 1.37 1.25
CA LEU A 121 18.64 2.54 1.26
C LEU A 121 17.56 2.37 0.19
N ALA A 122 16.31 2.25 0.62
CA ALA A 122 15.14 2.26 -0.26
C ALA A 122 14.58 3.68 -0.36
N SER A 123 14.80 4.31 -1.52
CA SER A 123 14.24 5.62 -1.85
C SER A 123 12.94 5.44 -2.62
N LEU A 124 11.95 6.27 -2.32
CA LEU A 124 10.66 6.33 -3.02
C LEU A 124 10.09 7.74 -2.86
N ASP A 125 9.34 8.22 -3.86
CA ASP A 125 8.57 9.44 -3.69
C ASP A 125 7.29 9.13 -2.90
N LEU A 126 7.33 9.41 -1.60
CA LEU A 126 6.21 9.12 -0.70
C LEU A 126 5.00 10.00 -1.04
N TYR A 127 5.21 11.24 -1.47
CA TYR A 127 4.11 12.15 -1.83
C TYR A 127 3.40 11.68 -3.09
N GLU A 128 4.16 11.32 -4.12
CA GLU A 128 3.60 10.75 -5.34
C GLU A 128 2.90 9.42 -5.05
N LEU A 129 3.44 8.60 -4.15
CA LEU A 129 2.82 7.35 -3.73
C LEU A 129 1.49 7.57 -3.00
N LEU A 130 1.45 8.50 -2.04
CA LEU A 130 0.24 8.82 -1.27
C LEU A 130 -0.82 9.50 -2.14
N ALA A 131 -0.41 10.37 -3.05
CA ALA A 131 -1.30 11.02 -4.02
C ALA A 131 -1.86 10.02 -5.03
N ALA A 132 -1.06 9.02 -5.42
CA ALA A 132 -1.47 7.99 -6.36
C ALA A 132 -2.21 6.83 -5.70
N GLN A 133 -2.33 6.80 -4.36
CA GLN A 133 -3.00 5.72 -3.64
C GLN A 133 -4.51 5.83 -3.77
N PRO A 134 -5.14 4.93 -4.52
CA PRO A 134 -6.58 4.80 -4.47
C PRO A 134 -6.93 3.89 -3.29
N ALA A 135 -8.12 4.07 -2.74
CA ALA A 135 -8.55 3.40 -1.52
C ALA A 135 -8.44 1.86 -1.60
N ALA A 136 -7.87 1.23 -0.57
CA ALA A 136 -7.43 -0.17 -0.59
C ALA A 136 -8.55 -1.19 -0.81
N PRO A 137 -8.64 -1.79 -2.01
CA PRO A 137 -9.72 -2.70 -2.35
C PRO A 137 -9.65 -3.99 -1.54
N ARG A 138 -8.44 -4.56 -1.31
CA ARG A 138 -8.31 -5.87 -0.64
C ARG A 138 -8.82 -5.85 0.79
N ARG A 139 -8.59 -4.75 1.53
CA ARG A 139 -9.10 -4.61 2.89
C ARG A 139 -10.61 -4.43 2.92
N ALA A 140 -11.17 -3.61 2.01
CA ALA A 140 -12.61 -3.48 1.86
C ALA A 140 -13.26 -4.86 1.56
N VAL A 141 -12.64 -5.66 0.71
CA VAL A 141 -13.10 -7.02 0.37
C VAL A 141 -13.07 -7.98 1.55
N ARG A 142 -12.07 -7.86 2.44
CA ARG A 142 -11.93 -8.72 3.62
C ARG A 142 -12.79 -8.30 4.81
N ASP A 143 -13.28 -7.06 4.84
CA ASP A 143 -14.11 -6.56 5.95
C ASP A 143 -15.57 -7.04 5.81
N PRO A 144 -16.10 -7.84 6.76
CA PRO A 144 -17.50 -8.26 6.75
C PRO A 144 -18.51 -7.11 6.76
N ARG A 145 -18.13 -5.94 7.28
CA ARG A 145 -18.97 -4.74 7.29
C ARG A 145 -19.23 -4.22 5.89
N THR A 146 -18.28 -4.37 4.97
CA THR A 146 -18.44 -4.00 3.55
C THR A 146 -19.61 -4.72 2.91
N TRP A 147 -19.65 -6.05 3.05
CA TRP A 147 -20.72 -6.87 2.47
C TRP A 147 -22.05 -6.62 3.17
N THR A 148 -22.02 -6.30 4.46
CA THR A 148 -23.23 -5.90 5.20
C THR A 148 -23.78 -4.58 4.69
N ALA A 149 -22.93 -3.57 4.48
CA ALA A 149 -23.33 -2.27 3.95
C ALA A 149 -23.92 -2.38 2.53
N LEU A 150 -23.34 -3.22 1.68
CA LEU A 150 -23.84 -3.47 0.32
C LEU A 150 -25.25 -4.08 0.27
N ARG A 151 -25.74 -4.67 1.38
CA ARG A 151 -27.15 -5.13 1.48
C ARG A 151 -28.16 -3.99 1.50
N ALA A 152 -27.72 -2.75 1.75
CA ALA A 152 -28.59 -1.58 1.63
C ALA A 152 -29.08 -1.35 0.20
N TYR A 153 -28.40 -1.91 -0.82
CA TYR A 153 -28.87 -1.83 -2.19
C TYR A 153 -30.09 -2.72 -2.44
N ARG A 154 -31.23 -2.07 -2.66
CA ARG A 154 -32.48 -2.74 -3.07
C ARG A 154 -32.33 -3.59 -4.34
N PRO A 155 -31.66 -3.13 -5.43
CA PRO A 155 -31.39 -4.00 -6.55
C PRO A 155 -30.06 -4.74 -6.38
N PRO A 156 -30.04 -6.10 -6.42
CA PRO A 156 -28.85 -6.90 -6.07
C PRO A 156 -27.69 -6.74 -7.06
N HIS A 157 -27.93 -6.19 -8.26
CA HIS A 157 -26.89 -6.06 -9.29
C HIS A 157 -25.74 -5.12 -8.85
N ARG A 158 -26.02 -4.06 -8.07
CA ARG A 158 -24.96 -3.13 -7.62
C ARG A 158 -23.98 -3.82 -6.69
N ALA A 159 -24.50 -4.50 -5.67
CA ALA A 159 -23.73 -5.29 -4.74
C ALA A 159 -23.02 -6.47 -5.43
N LEU A 160 -23.66 -7.10 -6.42
CA LEU A 160 -23.04 -8.18 -7.18
C LEU A 160 -21.88 -7.70 -8.07
N VAL A 161 -22.00 -6.55 -8.73
CA VAL A 161 -20.89 -5.95 -9.49
C VAL A 161 -19.69 -5.71 -8.56
N CYS A 162 -19.95 -5.15 -7.38
CA CYS A 162 -18.94 -4.97 -6.34
C CYS A 162 -18.25 -6.29 -5.95
N ALA A 163 -19.04 -7.35 -5.74
CA ALA A 163 -18.53 -8.67 -5.38
C ALA A 163 -17.70 -9.34 -6.49
N LEU A 164 -18.14 -9.24 -7.75
CA LEU A 164 -17.43 -9.81 -8.89
C LEU A 164 -16.11 -9.08 -9.16
N THR A 165 -16.11 -7.76 -9.09
CA THR A 165 -14.87 -6.96 -9.22
C THR A 165 -13.93 -7.23 -8.05
N ALA A 166 -14.45 -7.40 -6.84
CA ALA A 166 -13.67 -7.83 -5.67
C ALA A 166 -13.07 -9.22 -5.81
N ALA A 167 -13.76 -10.14 -6.49
CA ALA A 167 -13.25 -11.48 -6.83
C ALA A 167 -12.14 -11.43 -7.91
N GLY A 168 -11.86 -10.26 -8.49
CA GLY A 168 -10.83 -10.06 -9.50
C GLY A 168 -11.36 -10.03 -10.94
N LEU A 169 -12.67 -10.04 -11.15
CA LEU A 169 -13.23 -9.95 -12.49
C LEU A 169 -13.10 -8.53 -13.05
N ALA A 170 -12.54 -8.40 -14.25
CA ALA A 170 -12.50 -7.11 -14.93
C ALA A 170 -13.92 -6.69 -15.35
N ILE A 171 -14.16 -5.37 -15.37
CA ILE A 171 -15.46 -4.82 -15.77
C ILE A 171 -15.85 -5.26 -17.20
N ASP A 172 -14.85 -5.45 -18.06
CA ASP A 172 -15.05 -5.90 -19.45
C ASP A 172 -15.60 -7.33 -19.52
N ASP A 173 -15.19 -8.19 -18.59
CA ASP A 173 -15.59 -9.60 -18.54
C ASP A 173 -16.96 -9.80 -17.88
N LEU A 174 -17.45 -8.80 -17.12
CA LEU A 174 -18.78 -8.89 -16.48
C LEU A 174 -19.92 -9.07 -17.49
N ARG A 175 -19.74 -8.56 -18.72
CA ARG A 175 -20.79 -8.59 -19.75
C ARG A 175 -20.98 -9.97 -20.36
N SER A 176 -19.93 -10.79 -20.40
CA SER A 176 -19.98 -12.14 -20.99
C SER A 176 -20.47 -13.21 -20.01
N LEU A 177 -20.55 -12.90 -18.71
CA LEU A 177 -21.05 -13.84 -17.71
C LEU A 177 -22.51 -14.21 -17.96
N THR A 178 -22.76 -15.52 -17.99
CA THR A 178 -24.07 -16.15 -18.11
C THR A 178 -24.52 -16.74 -16.77
N LEU A 179 -25.77 -17.20 -16.70
CA LEU A 179 -26.30 -17.89 -15.51
C LEU A 179 -25.65 -19.25 -15.27
N ALA A 180 -25.17 -19.93 -16.32
CA ALA A 180 -24.41 -21.18 -16.24
C ALA A 180 -23.06 -21.01 -15.54
N ASP A 181 -22.46 -19.83 -15.68
CA ASP A 181 -21.16 -19.51 -15.09
C ASP A 181 -21.22 -19.30 -13.57
N ALA A 182 -22.42 -19.08 -13.04
CA ALA A 182 -22.64 -18.78 -11.63
C ALA A 182 -23.02 -20.04 -10.83
N ASP A 183 -22.23 -20.32 -9.79
CA ASP A 183 -22.52 -21.36 -8.83
C ASP A 183 -23.89 -21.14 -8.14
N PRO A 184 -24.75 -22.16 -8.02
CA PRO A 184 -26.05 -22.04 -7.35
C PRO A 184 -25.98 -21.59 -5.90
N ASP A 185 -24.91 -21.95 -5.17
CA ASP A 185 -24.68 -21.52 -3.78
C ASP A 185 -24.04 -20.13 -3.68
N GLY A 186 -23.64 -19.55 -4.81
CA GLY A 186 -23.04 -18.24 -4.91
C GLY A 186 -21.58 -18.18 -4.46
N ARG A 187 -20.90 -19.33 -4.35
CA ARG A 187 -19.51 -19.41 -3.87
C ARG A 187 -18.48 -19.20 -4.98
N TYR A 188 -18.84 -19.55 -6.21
CA TYR A 188 -17.92 -19.49 -7.34
C TYR A 188 -18.57 -18.85 -8.56
N VAL A 189 -17.72 -18.26 -9.40
CA VAL A 189 -18.08 -17.83 -10.76
C VAL A 189 -17.00 -18.31 -11.72
N THR A 190 -17.41 -18.92 -12.82
CA THR A 190 -16.51 -19.33 -13.89
C THR A 190 -16.39 -18.21 -14.91
N GLY A 191 -15.27 -17.48 -14.89
CA GLY A 191 -15.00 -16.45 -15.89
C GLY A 191 -14.12 -16.98 -17.02
N ALA A 192 -13.70 -16.07 -17.91
CA ALA A 192 -12.82 -16.37 -19.04
C ALA A 192 -11.46 -16.98 -18.63
N HIS A 193 -11.02 -16.74 -17.40
CA HIS A 193 -9.74 -17.21 -16.86
C HIS A 193 -9.88 -18.42 -15.91
N GLY A 194 -11.07 -19.02 -15.83
CA GLY A 194 -11.37 -20.16 -14.96
C GLY A 194 -12.26 -19.80 -13.76
N PRO A 195 -12.44 -20.75 -12.82
CA PRO A 195 -13.26 -20.55 -11.65
C PRO A 195 -12.60 -19.57 -10.67
N MET A 196 -13.38 -18.62 -10.15
CA MET A 196 -12.99 -17.69 -9.11
C MET A 196 -13.88 -17.85 -7.90
N GLU A 197 -13.27 -17.80 -6.72
CA GLU A 197 -13.96 -17.79 -5.45
C GLU A 197 -14.53 -16.40 -5.16
N MET A 198 -15.79 -16.36 -4.78
CA MET A 198 -16.45 -15.13 -4.36
C MET A 198 -15.99 -14.73 -2.96
N PRO A 199 -15.81 -13.42 -2.68
CA PRO A 199 -15.47 -12.96 -1.34
C PRO A 199 -16.48 -13.44 -0.29
N THR A 200 -15.97 -13.86 0.87
CA THR A 200 -16.81 -14.32 1.98
C THR A 200 -17.84 -13.27 2.38
N GLY A 201 -19.12 -13.65 2.44
CA GLY A 201 -20.23 -12.77 2.77
C GLY A 201 -20.93 -12.14 1.55
N SER A 202 -20.38 -12.31 0.35
CA SER A 202 -20.95 -11.83 -0.91
C SER A 202 -21.88 -12.83 -1.61
N GLU A 203 -21.89 -14.09 -1.16
CA GLU A 203 -22.67 -15.20 -1.72
C GLU A 203 -24.19 -14.89 -1.84
N PRO A 204 -24.83 -14.20 -0.88
CA PRO A 204 -26.24 -13.82 -1.01
C PRO A 204 -26.55 -12.98 -2.26
N PHE A 205 -25.61 -12.14 -2.73
CA PHE A 205 -25.84 -11.27 -3.89
C PHE A 205 -25.91 -12.06 -5.19
N LEU A 206 -25.00 -13.03 -5.36
CA LEU A 206 -24.96 -13.90 -6.52
C LEU A 206 -26.19 -14.81 -6.55
N ARG A 207 -26.52 -15.46 -5.42
CA ARG A 207 -27.74 -16.27 -5.26
C ARG A 207 -29.00 -15.47 -5.57
N ALA A 208 -29.15 -14.29 -4.99
CA ALA A 208 -30.33 -13.46 -5.19
C ALA A 208 -30.48 -13.01 -6.66
N LYS A 209 -29.39 -12.65 -7.33
CA LYS A 209 -29.44 -12.27 -8.75
C LYS A 209 -29.79 -13.46 -9.63
N ARG A 210 -29.15 -14.62 -9.41
CA ARG A 210 -29.41 -15.86 -10.17
C ARG A 210 -30.86 -16.29 -10.00
N LEU A 211 -31.32 -16.42 -8.76
CA LEU A 211 -32.72 -16.75 -8.43
C LEU A 211 -33.69 -15.79 -9.10
N ARG A 212 -33.46 -14.47 -8.97
CA ARG A 212 -34.33 -13.46 -9.61
C ARG A 212 -34.39 -13.68 -11.12
N ARG A 213 -33.27 -13.92 -11.81
CA ARG A 213 -33.28 -14.12 -13.27
C ARG A 213 -34.05 -15.37 -13.67
N LEU A 214 -33.81 -16.49 -12.99
CA LEU A 214 -34.52 -17.75 -13.24
C LEU A 214 -36.03 -17.61 -13.01
N THR A 215 -36.45 -16.94 -11.93
CA THR A 215 -37.88 -16.68 -11.66
C THR A 215 -38.53 -15.78 -12.72
N HIS A 216 -37.75 -14.98 -13.45
CA HIS A 216 -38.22 -14.16 -14.57
C HIS A 216 -38.04 -14.85 -15.93
N GLY A 217 -37.85 -16.18 -15.95
CA GLY A 217 -37.83 -16.98 -17.17
C GLY A 217 -36.50 -16.99 -17.94
N ALA A 218 -35.41 -16.50 -17.34
CA ALA A 218 -34.09 -16.60 -17.96
C ALA A 218 -33.59 -18.05 -17.96
N THR A 219 -32.84 -18.42 -18.99
CA THR A 219 -32.18 -19.73 -19.14
C THR A 219 -30.69 -19.65 -18.79
N ASP A 220 -30.02 -20.78 -18.64
CA ASP A 220 -28.60 -20.82 -18.23
C ASP A 220 -27.66 -20.07 -19.18
N THR A 221 -28.01 -19.94 -20.47
CA THR A 221 -27.22 -19.20 -21.47
C THR A 221 -27.45 -17.69 -21.43
N ASP A 222 -28.46 -17.22 -20.69
CA ASP A 222 -28.77 -15.81 -20.63
C ASP A 222 -27.77 -15.04 -19.74
N PRO A 223 -27.56 -13.74 -20.00
CA PRO A 223 -26.65 -12.91 -19.21
C PRO A 223 -27.00 -12.91 -17.72
N LEU A 224 -25.99 -13.07 -16.87
CA LEU A 224 -26.12 -13.01 -15.41
C LEU A 224 -26.48 -11.59 -14.98
N LEU A 225 -25.74 -10.61 -15.49
CA LEU A 225 -25.93 -9.20 -15.19
C LEU A 225 -26.71 -8.53 -16.32
N THR A 226 -27.87 -7.98 -15.97
CA THR A 226 -28.75 -7.27 -16.90
C THR A 226 -29.15 -5.91 -16.35
N ASP A 227 -29.35 -4.98 -17.28
CA ASP A 227 -29.98 -3.68 -17.03
C ASP A 227 -31.51 -3.83 -16.82
N PRO A 228 -32.24 -2.74 -16.50
CA PRO A 228 -33.69 -2.79 -16.33
C PRO A 228 -34.47 -3.20 -17.59
N ARG A 229 -33.86 -3.13 -18.78
CA ARG A 229 -34.45 -3.52 -20.06
C ARG A 229 -34.14 -4.98 -20.43
N GLY A 230 -33.44 -5.71 -19.56
CA GLY A 230 -33.05 -7.10 -19.78
C GLY A 230 -31.81 -7.27 -20.66
N GLN A 231 -31.15 -6.19 -21.07
CA GLN A 231 -29.93 -6.24 -21.86
C GLN A 231 -28.71 -6.52 -20.97
N PRO A 232 -27.63 -7.14 -21.49
CA PRO A 232 -26.39 -7.31 -20.74
C PRO A 232 -25.91 -5.98 -20.14
N LEU A 233 -25.49 -6.01 -18.87
CA LEU A 233 -25.04 -4.80 -18.17
C LEU A 233 -23.81 -4.21 -18.88
N GLY A 234 -23.90 -2.95 -19.29
CA GLY A 234 -22.78 -2.26 -19.94
C GLY A 234 -21.67 -1.84 -18.95
N GLN A 235 -20.45 -1.71 -19.46
CA GLN A 235 -19.27 -1.27 -18.68
C GLN A 235 -19.52 0.02 -17.89
N ARG A 236 -20.18 1.01 -18.51
CA ARG A 236 -20.50 2.29 -17.86
C ARG A 236 -21.41 2.10 -16.65
N ALA A 237 -22.39 1.21 -16.75
CA ALA A 237 -23.32 0.93 -15.65
C ALA A 237 -22.61 0.18 -14.51
N ALA A 238 -21.72 -0.77 -14.83
CA ALA A 238 -20.89 -1.45 -13.84
C ALA A 238 -19.92 -0.48 -13.12
N ALA A 239 -19.22 0.39 -13.87
CA ALA A 239 -18.36 1.42 -13.30
C ALA A 239 -19.15 2.41 -12.41
N THR A 240 -20.36 2.77 -12.83
CA THR A 240 -21.26 3.62 -12.03
C THR A 240 -21.63 2.93 -10.72
N ALA A 241 -21.98 1.63 -10.75
CA ALA A 241 -22.33 0.89 -9.53
C ALA A 241 -21.18 0.85 -8.51
N LEU A 242 -19.93 0.70 -8.97
CA LEU A 242 -18.74 0.73 -8.10
C LEU A 242 -18.48 2.13 -7.52
N GLY A 243 -18.64 3.17 -8.34
CA GLY A 243 -18.55 4.56 -7.88
C GLY A 243 -19.66 4.94 -6.89
N ASP A 244 -20.88 4.45 -7.11
CA ASP A 244 -22.02 4.63 -6.21
C ASP A 244 -21.74 3.97 -4.86
N ALA A 245 -21.24 2.72 -4.83
CA ALA A 245 -20.88 2.04 -3.59
C ALA A 245 -19.82 2.81 -2.78
N THR A 246 -18.85 3.42 -3.46
CA THR A 246 -17.85 4.27 -2.81
C THR A 246 -18.47 5.55 -2.25
N ARG A 247 -19.32 6.24 -3.02
CA ARG A 247 -19.91 7.53 -2.62
C ARG A 247 -21.00 7.40 -1.58
N GLU A 248 -21.88 6.41 -1.72
CA GLU A 248 -23.09 6.26 -0.92
C GLU A 248 -22.84 5.42 0.34
N LEU A 249 -21.96 4.42 0.26
CA LEU A 249 -21.73 3.46 1.34
C LEU A 249 -20.32 3.51 1.90
N GLY A 250 -19.43 4.35 1.35
CA GLY A 250 -18.03 4.42 1.78
C GLY A 250 -17.28 3.11 1.52
N VAL A 251 -17.66 2.34 0.50
CA VAL A 251 -17.09 1.04 0.14
C VAL A 251 -16.12 1.20 -1.05
N PRO A 252 -14.82 1.38 -0.80
CA PRO A 252 -13.84 1.58 -1.87
C PRO A 252 -13.40 0.25 -2.48
N LEU A 253 -14.10 -0.20 -3.52
CA LEU A 253 -13.76 -1.44 -4.24
C LEU A 253 -13.04 -1.19 -5.57
N LEU A 254 -12.88 0.07 -5.97
CA LEU A 254 -12.13 0.45 -7.17
C LEU A 254 -10.89 1.26 -6.81
N ASN A 255 -9.76 0.78 -7.31
CA ASN A 255 -8.70 1.66 -7.76
C ASN A 255 -9.15 2.28 -9.08
N GLY A 256 -9.19 3.60 -9.21
CA GLY A 256 -9.59 4.30 -10.45
C GLY A 256 -8.80 3.89 -11.70
N GLN A 257 -7.70 3.13 -11.54
CA GLN A 257 -6.90 2.54 -12.61
C GLN A 257 -7.27 1.08 -12.97
N ALA A 258 -8.06 0.38 -12.16
CA ALA A 258 -8.46 -1.02 -12.39
C ALA A 258 -9.55 -1.19 -13.47
N VAL A 259 -10.16 -0.09 -13.93
CA VAL A 259 -11.09 -0.08 -15.09
C VAL A 259 -10.35 -0.38 -16.41
N ARG A 260 -9.01 -0.34 -16.43
CA ARG A 260 -8.21 -0.63 -17.62
C ARG A 260 -7.03 -1.51 -17.27
N ARG A 261 -7.22 -2.83 -17.28
CA ARG A 261 -6.21 -3.87 -16.98
C ARG A 261 -5.58 -3.70 -15.59
N GLN A 262 -5.58 -4.75 -14.78
CA GLN A 262 -4.53 -4.86 -13.75
C GLN A 262 -3.20 -4.64 -14.47
N PRO A 263 -2.36 -3.67 -14.07
CA PRO A 263 -1.03 -3.60 -14.61
C PRO A 263 -0.31 -4.87 -14.14
N ALA A 264 -0.28 -5.86 -15.01
CA ALA A 264 0.57 -7.05 -14.90
C ALA A 264 2.06 -6.69 -14.84
N ASP A 265 2.38 -5.40 -14.99
CA ASP A 265 3.72 -4.94 -15.20
C ASP A 265 4.33 -4.37 -13.93
N ARG A 266 5.46 -4.98 -13.58
CA ARG A 266 6.45 -4.59 -12.56
C ARG A 266 6.98 -3.15 -12.71
N ARG A 267 6.43 -2.35 -13.63
CA ARG A 267 6.81 -0.97 -14.00
C ARG A 267 6.10 0.12 -13.20
N TRP A 268 5.00 -0.16 -12.51
CA TRP A 268 4.22 0.89 -11.84
C TRP A 268 4.99 1.63 -10.72
N LEU A 269 5.95 0.98 -10.05
CA LEU A 269 6.87 1.63 -9.10
C LEU A 269 8.05 2.35 -9.74
N ALA A 270 8.43 1.99 -10.97
CA ALA A 270 9.54 2.65 -11.67
C ALA A 270 9.21 4.12 -12.01
N GLY A 271 7.92 4.42 -12.24
CA GLY A 271 7.45 5.79 -12.44
C GLY A 271 7.39 6.63 -11.16
N ARG A 272 7.51 6.04 -9.96
CA ARG A 272 7.31 6.69 -8.65
C ARG A 272 8.60 6.88 -7.85
N GLY A 273 9.73 6.99 -8.56
CA GLY A 273 11.04 7.25 -7.96
C GLY A 273 11.58 6.13 -7.05
N PHE A 274 11.10 4.88 -7.20
CA PHE A 274 11.64 3.76 -6.41
C PHE A 274 13.08 3.47 -6.83
N ALA A 275 14.01 3.52 -5.87
CA ALA A 275 15.41 3.16 -6.07
C ALA A 275 15.97 2.44 -4.85
N LEU A 276 16.88 1.50 -5.08
CA LEU A 276 17.59 0.78 -4.03
C LEU A 276 19.09 1.04 -4.13
N THR A 277 19.71 1.48 -3.04
CA THR A 277 21.15 1.76 -2.99
C THR A 277 21.81 0.95 -1.89
N ASN A 278 22.83 0.16 -2.23
CA ASN A 278 23.65 -0.53 -1.24
C ASN A 278 24.57 0.47 -0.52
N LEU A 279 24.48 0.52 0.80
CA LEU A 279 25.30 1.42 1.63
C LEU A 279 26.74 0.91 1.76
N GLY A 280 26.98 -0.39 1.52
CA GLY A 280 28.31 -1.02 1.52
C GLY A 280 29.13 -0.78 0.25
N SER A 281 28.52 -0.31 -0.84
CA SER A 281 29.18 -0.04 -2.13
C SER A 281 29.50 1.44 -2.35
N SER A 282 29.31 2.31 -1.36
CA SER A 282 29.75 3.71 -1.44
C SER A 282 31.26 3.83 -1.21
N LYS A 283 32.04 3.35 -2.17
CA LYS A 283 33.44 3.71 -2.37
C LYS A 283 33.65 4.04 -3.85
N ALA A 284 34.17 5.24 -4.08
CA ALA A 284 34.69 5.79 -5.34
C ALA A 284 33.67 6.30 -6.38
N ALA A 285 33.19 7.53 -6.18
CA ALA A 285 33.12 8.56 -7.21
C ALA A 285 33.24 9.93 -6.53
#